data_AF-A0A7S2C5V3-F1
#
_entry.id   AF-A0A7S2C5V3-F1
#
_cell.length_a   1.000
_cell.length_b   1.000
_cell.length_c   1.000
_cell.angle_alpha   90.00
_cell.angle_beta   90.00
_cell.angle_gamma   90.00
#
_symmetry.space_group_name_H-M   'P 1'
#
loop_
_entity.id
_entity.type
_entity.pdbx_description
1 polymer ?
#
loop_
_entity_poly.entity_id
_entity_poly.type
_entity_poly.pdbx_seq_one_letter_code
_entity_poly.pdbx_strand_id
1 'polypeptide(L)'
;AIGNLTIFISGETFNLYGHKLHSLGTLLYVIEAYLAAGFLWHASAGLLLTRSDGKLKVGSKFSWTAARLALSGLVVLIFVVTHVRTFRFGPWYTTTIHGHEVRDLWRLQREVFASPVTVCFYIIALFVLQQHLRWGWTKTVRKPQGLAKYLSKDALQAAETIGNVMAIGVTLCYAALPIYTHLFAAP
;
A
#
# COMPACT_ATOMS: atom_id res chain seq x y z
N ALA A 1 -9.46 -0.71 -2.38
CA ALA A 1 -9.34 0.19 -3.55
C ALA A 1 -10.55 1.10 -3.70
N ILE A 2 -11.74 0.55 -3.96
CA ILE A 2 -12.95 1.32 -4.32
C ILE A 2 -13.28 2.45 -3.32
N GLY A 3 -13.16 2.19 -2.02
CA GLY A 3 -13.36 3.19 -0.98
C GLY A 3 -12.59 4.49 -1.18
N ASN A 4 -11.29 4.38 -1.45
CA ASN A 4 -10.44 5.56 -1.60
C ASN A 4 -10.73 6.31 -2.91
N LEU A 5 -11.31 5.64 -3.92
CA LEU A 5 -11.71 6.29 -5.18
C LEU A 5 -12.93 7.19 -5.02
N THR A 6 -13.68 7.07 -3.93
CA THR A 6 -14.82 7.98 -3.65
C THR A 6 -14.38 9.42 -3.44
N ILE A 7 -13.06 9.67 -3.25
CA ILE A 7 -12.48 11.01 -3.23
C ILE A 7 -12.74 11.79 -4.53
N PHE A 8 -12.88 11.09 -5.66
CA PHE A 8 -13.15 11.73 -6.95
C PHE A 8 -14.61 12.15 -7.13
N ILE A 9 -15.49 11.75 -6.20
CA ILE A 9 -16.93 12.01 -6.26
C ILE A 9 -17.26 13.24 -5.42
N SER A 10 -17.06 13.16 -4.10
CA SER A 10 -17.27 14.28 -3.18
C SER A 10 -16.70 13.97 -1.79
N GLY A 11 -16.45 15.02 -0.99
CA GLY A 11 -16.07 14.87 0.41
C GLY A 11 -17.14 14.18 1.26
N GLU A 12 -18.41 14.37 0.91
CA GLU A 12 -19.53 13.70 1.57
C GLU A 12 -19.48 12.19 1.34
N THR A 13 -19.34 11.73 0.09
CA THR A 13 -19.27 10.30 -0.24
C THR A 13 -18.03 9.65 0.38
N PHE A 14 -16.90 10.37 0.38
CA PHE A 14 -15.66 9.89 0.98
C PHE A 14 -15.77 9.70 2.49
N ASN A 15 -16.32 10.68 3.21
CA ASN A 15 -16.53 10.60 4.65
C ASN A 15 -17.60 9.56 5.03
N LEU A 16 -18.69 9.44 4.26
CA LEU A 16 -19.71 8.41 4.47
C LEU A 16 -19.15 6.99 4.25
N TYR A 17 -18.26 6.81 3.27
CA TYR A 17 -17.59 5.52 3.10
C TYR A 17 -16.71 5.19 4.33
N GLY A 18 -15.95 6.17 4.84
CA GLY A 18 -15.19 6.02 6.08
C GLY A 18 -16.08 5.67 7.28
N HIS A 19 -17.23 6.34 7.40
CA HIS A 19 -18.23 6.05 8.43
C HIS A 19 -18.75 4.62 8.34
N LYS A 20 -19.08 4.12 7.14
CA LYS A 20 -19.50 2.74 6.90
C LYS A 20 -18.45 1.71 7.31
N LEU A 21 -17.16 2.02 7.17
CA LEU A 21 -16.10 1.14 7.67
C LEU A 21 -16.02 1.16 9.20
N HIS A 22 -16.12 2.33 9.82
CA HIS A 22 -16.13 2.45 11.27
C HIS A 22 -17.38 1.81 11.91
N SER A 23 -18.52 1.80 11.22
CA SER A 23 -19.75 1.16 11.69
C SER A 23 -19.66 -0.37 11.75
N LEU A 24 -18.59 -0.99 11.22
CA LEU A 24 -18.30 -2.42 11.41
C LEU A 24 -17.90 -2.76 12.86
N GLY A 25 -17.57 -1.76 13.69
CA GLY A 25 -17.29 -1.93 15.11
C GLY A 25 -16.13 -2.90 15.36
N THR A 26 -16.35 -3.93 16.18
CA THR A 26 -15.35 -4.95 16.53
C THR A 26 -14.74 -5.63 15.31
N LEU A 27 -15.51 -5.84 14.24
CA LEU A 27 -15.00 -6.47 13.01
C LEU A 27 -13.89 -5.64 12.37
N LEU A 28 -13.97 -4.30 12.43
CA LEU A 28 -12.91 -3.43 11.92
C LEU A 28 -11.59 -3.71 12.65
N TYR A 29 -11.61 -3.82 13.98
CA TYR A 29 -10.40 -4.10 14.77
C TYR A 29 -9.82 -5.48 14.48
N VAL A 30 -10.65 -6.49 14.22
CA VAL A 30 -10.18 -7.82 13.81
C VAL A 30 -9.47 -7.75 12.46
N ILE A 31 -10.03 -7.01 11.48
CA ILE A 31 -9.41 -6.81 10.18
C ILE A 31 -8.08 -6.06 10.32
N GLU A 32 -8.03 -5.00 11.12
CA GLU A 32 -6.80 -4.25 11.39
C GLU A 32 -5.72 -5.13 12.03
N ALA A 33 -6.08 -5.94 13.02
CA ALA A 33 -5.16 -6.88 13.66
C ALA A 33 -4.64 -7.93 12.68
N TYR A 34 -5.51 -8.49 11.83
CA TYR A 34 -5.12 -9.44 10.79
C TYR A 34 -4.13 -8.81 9.80
N LEU A 35 -4.41 -7.60 9.31
CA LEU A 35 -3.53 -6.89 8.38
C LEU A 35 -2.19 -6.56 9.02
N ALA A 36 -2.19 -6.09 10.27
CA ALA A 36 -0.97 -5.79 11.02
C ALA A 36 -0.13 -7.05 11.26
N ALA A 37 -0.74 -8.16 11.68
CA ALA A 37 -0.05 -9.44 11.89
C ALA A 37 0.54 -9.97 10.58
N GLY A 38 -0.22 -9.95 9.48
CA GLY A 38 0.26 -10.35 8.16
C GLY A 38 1.43 -9.50 7.67
N PHE A 39 1.37 -8.18 7.88
CA PHE A 39 2.45 -7.26 7.53
C PHE A 39 3.73 -7.54 8.35
N LEU A 40 3.61 -7.69 9.67
CA LEU A 40 4.74 -7.99 10.55
C LEU A 40 5.36 -9.34 10.23
N TRP A 41 4.54 -10.35 9.97
CA TRP A 41 4.99 -11.66 9.53
C TRP A 41 5.77 -11.56 8.20
N HIS A 42 5.19 -10.88 7.21
CA HIS A 42 5.81 -10.68 5.90
C HIS A 42 7.16 -9.95 6.00
N ALA A 43 7.21 -8.84 6.73
CA ALA A 43 8.42 -8.05 6.92
C ALA A 43 9.51 -8.85 7.65
N SER A 44 9.14 -9.55 8.72
CA SER A 44 10.07 -10.37 9.51
C SER A 44 10.63 -11.53 8.69
N ALA A 45 9.78 -12.26 7.97
CA ALA A 45 10.20 -13.34 7.09
C ALA A 45 11.11 -12.82 5.96
N GLY A 46 10.79 -11.67 5.37
CA GLY A 46 11.62 -11.02 4.34
C GLY A 46 13.01 -10.65 4.85
N LEU A 47 13.10 -10.10 6.06
CA LEU A 47 14.37 -9.75 6.71
C LEU A 47 15.19 -10.98 7.08
N LEU A 48 14.55 -12.02 7.63
CA LEU A 48 15.21 -13.28 7.97
C LEU A 48 15.80 -13.94 6.71
N LEU A 49 15.02 -14.03 5.63
CA LEU A 49 15.47 -14.59 4.35
C LEU A 49 16.63 -13.77 3.74
N THR A 50 16.55 -12.45 3.87
CA THR A 50 17.61 -11.55 3.37
C THR A 50 18.91 -11.75 4.16
N ARG A 51 18.82 -11.97 5.48
CA ARG A 51 19.98 -12.33 6.31
C ARG A 51 20.53 -13.71 5.98
N SER A 52 19.66 -14.72 5.85
CA SER A 52 20.07 -16.10 5.59
C SER A 52 20.68 -16.30 4.21
N ASP A 53 20.20 -15.56 3.19
CA ASP A 53 20.71 -15.66 1.83
C ASP A 53 22.18 -15.24 1.73
N GLY A 54 22.70 -14.43 2.66
CA GLY A 54 24.10 -14.02 2.71
C GLY A 54 24.59 -13.20 1.49
N LYS A 55 23.69 -12.83 0.58
CA LYS A 55 23.97 -12.12 -0.67
C LYS A 55 24.20 -10.61 -0.49
N LEU A 56 23.97 -10.09 0.72
CA LEU A 56 24.19 -8.69 1.09
C LEU A 56 25.35 -8.54 2.10
N LYS A 57 26.29 -9.49 2.14
CA LYS A 57 27.45 -9.43 3.05
C LYS A 57 28.40 -8.31 2.65
N VAL A 58 28.90 -7.58 3.66
CA VAL A 58 29.96 -6.58 3.49
C VAL A 58 31.20 -7.27 2.92
N GLY A 59 31.78 -6.71 1.84
CA GLY A 59 32.91 -7.28 1.11
C GLY A 59 32.56 -8.21 -0.06
N SER A 60 31.28 -8.55 -0.26
CA SER A 60 30.82 -9.25 -1.48
C SER A 60 30.49 -8.27 -2.61
N LYS A 61 30.60 -8.71 -3.88
CA LYS A 61 30.18 -7.89 -5.04
C LYS A 61 28.69 -7.57 -4.92
N PHE A 62 28.34 -6.28 -4.98
CA PHE A 62 26.95 -5.84 -4.92
C PHE A 62 26.12 -6.43 -6.07
N SER A 63 24.98 -7.04 -5.73
CA SER A 63 24.02 -7.56 -6.70
C SER A 63 22.67 -6.85 -6.54
N TRP A 64 22.31 -6.04 -7.53
CA TRP A 64 21.01 -5.35 -7.55
C TRP A 64 19.84 -6.33 -7.44
N THR A 65 19.89 -7.46 -8.16
CA THR A 65 18.83 -8.47 -8.13
C THR A 65 18.64 -9.08 -6.74
N ALA A 66 19.72 -9.23 -5.97
CA ALA A 66 19.64 -9.70 -4.59
C ALA A 66 19.15 -8.61 -3.62
N ALA A 67 19.56 -7.35 -3.84
CA ALA A 67 19.27 -6.23 -2.93
C ALA A 67 17.88 -5.60 -3.15
N ARG A 68 17.38 -5.57 -4.39
CA ARG A 68 16.21 -4.75 -4.78
C ARG A 68 14.95 -5.01 -3.96
N LEU A 69 14.68 -6.26 -3.57
CA LEU A 69 13.52 -6.62 -2.75
C LEU A 69 13.65 -6.13 -1.30
N ALA A 70 14.84 -6.22 -0.72
CA ALA A 70 15.11 -5.73 0.62
C ALA A 70 15.09 -4.19 0.67
N LEU A 71 15.74 -3.53 -0.30
CA LEU A 71 15.80 -2.07 -0.38
C LEU A 71 14.41 -1.47 -0.63
N SER A 72 13.65 -1.99 -1.61
CA SER A 72 12.27 -1.54 -1.84
C SER A 72 11.37 -1.85 -0.64
N GLY A 73 11.57 -2.98 0.05
CA GLY A 73 10.82 -3.32 1.26
C GLY A 73 11.04 -2.32 2.40
N LEU A 74 12.26 -1.80 2.57
CA LEU A 74 12.54 -0.76 3.56
C LEU A 74 11.81 0.56 3.25
N VAL A 75 11.82 0.97 1.98
CA VAL A 75 11.08 2.17 1.54
C VAL A 75 9.58 1.97 1.74
N VAL A 76 9.04 0.81 1.39
CA VAL A 76 7.63 0.45 1.61
C VAL A 76 7.29 0.43 3.10
N LEU A 77 8.18 -0.06 3.96
CA LEU A 77 7.98 -0.04 5.41
C LEU A 77 7.85 1.40 5.93
N ILE A 78 8.76 2.29 5.53
CA ILE A 78 8.70 3.72 5.90
C ILE A 78 7.39 4.33 5.39
N PHE A 79 7.01 4.02 4.15
CA PHE A 79 5.76 4.50 3.55
C PHE A 79 4.53 4.01 4.33
N VAL A 80 4.42 2.72 4.63
CA VAL A 80 3.26 2.14 5.35
C VAL A 80 3.15 2.70 6.76
N VAL A 81 4.26 2.80 7.49
CA VAL A 81 4.27 3.41 8.84
C VAL A 81 3.81 4.86 8.79
N THR A 82 4.36 5.64 7.84
CA THR A 82 3.95 7.04 7.64
C THR A 82 2.48 7.13 7.26
N HIS A 83 2.03 6.31 6.32
CA HIS A 83 0.65 6.26 5.84
C HIS A 83 -0.35 5.95 6.97
N VAL A 84 -0.09 4.91 7.76
CA VAL A 84 -0.95 4.50 8.88
C VAL A 84 -0.93 5.56 9.98
N ARG A 85 0.25 6.10 10.34
CA ARG A 85 0.34 7.19 11.31
C ARG A 85 -0.50 8.40 10.88
N THR A 86 -0.44 8.77 9.61
CA THR A 86 -1.16 9.94 9.09
C THR A 86 -2.67 9.71 9.02
N PHE A 87 -3.13 8.63 8.39
CA PHE A 87 -4.56 8.47 8.10
C PHE A 87 -5.33 7.70 9.19
N ARG A 88 -4.72 6.73 9.86
CA ARG A 88 -5.38 6.01 10.96
C ARG A 88 -5.31 6.80 12.25
N PHE A 89 -4.11 7.24 12.63
CA PHE A 89 -3.80 7.87 13.94
C PHE A 89 -3.55 9.38 13.89
N GLY A 90 -3.71 10.01 12.73
CA GLY A 90 -3.57 11.46 12.60
C GLY A 90 -4.74 12.22 13.23
N PRO A 91 -4.78 13.56 13.03
CA PRO A 91 -5.83 14.41 13.56
C PRO A 91 -7.23 13.85 13.32
N TRP A 92 -8.04 13.87 14.38
CA TRP A 92 -9.41 13.38 14.33
C TRP A 92 -10.37 14.55 14.14
N TYR A 93 -10.69 14.85 12.88
CA TYR A 93 -11.72 15.81 12.53
C TYR A 93 -13.09 15.14 12.44
N THR A 94 -14.15 15.87 12.79
CA THR A 94 -15.52 15.43 12.62
C THR A 94 -16.31 16.43 11.78
N THR A 95 -17.34 15.92 11.11
CA THR A 95 -18.34 16.71 10.37
C THR A 95 -19.70 16.04 10.50
N THR A 96 -20.78 16.79 10.31
CA THR A 96 -22.14 16.25 10.33
C THR A 96 -22.65 16.04 8.91
N ILE A 97 -23.02 14.81 8.57
CA ILE A 97 -23.62 14.46 7.28
C ILE A 97 -24.93 13.70 7.56
N HIS A 98 -26.03 14.17 6.98
CA HIS A 98 -27.39 13.63 7.21
C HIS A 98 -27.76 13.45 8.70
N GLY A 99 -27.30 14.36 9.57
CA GLY A 99 -27.58 14.30 11.01
C GLY A 99 -26.71 13.31 11.80
N HIS A 100 -25.76 12.63 11.16
CA HIS A 100 -24.79 11.76 11.81
C HIS A 100 -23.42 12.45 11.91
N GLU A 101 -22.79 12.36 13.09
CA GLU A 101 -21.39 12.76 13.24
C GLU A 101 -20.49 11.69 12.58
N VAL A 102 -19.67 12.13 11.62
CA VAL A 102 -18.75 11.27 10.87
C VAL A 102 -17.33 11.82 10.90
N ARG A 103 -16.34 10.94 10.78
CA ARG A 103 -14.94 11.36 10.69
C ARG A 103 -14.69 12.09 9.37
N ASP A 104 -14.13 13.28 9.43
CA ASP A 104 -13.80 14.10 8.26
C ASP A 104 -12.41 13.74 7.71
N LEU A 105 -12.36 12.59 7.03
CA LEU A 105 -11.16 12.12 6.32
C LEU A 105 -10.87 12.96 5.07
N TRP A 106 -11.91 13.57 4.48
CA TRP A 106 -11.76 14.48 3.35
C TRP A 106 -10.87 15.66 3.74
N ARG A 107 -11.20 16.37 4.82
CA ARG A 107 -10.39 17.47 5.34
C ARG A 107 -8.95 17.03 5.63
N LEU A 108 -8.76 15.92 6.34
CA LEU A 108 -7.42 15.40 6.65
C LEU A 108 -6.62 15.15 5.37
N GLN A 109 -7.24 14.53 4.35
CA GLN A 109 -6.57 14.26 3.09
C GLN A 109 -6.15 15.54 2.35
N ARG A 110 -7.00 16.57 2.34
CA ARG A 110 -6.67 17.88 1.75
C ARG A 110 -5.49 18.54 2.45
N GLU A 111 -5.47 18.53 3.78
CA GLU A 111 -4.37 19.09 4.57
C GLU A 111 -3.05 18.36 4.30
N VAL A 112 -3.07 17.02 4.26
CA VAL A 112 -1.87 16.19 4.02
C VAL A 112 -1.28 16.45 2.63
N PHE A 113 -2.13 16.54 1.60
CA PHE A 113 -1.69 16.71 0.22
C PHE A 113 -1.66 18.16 -0.27
N ALA A 114 -1.87 19.14 0.61
CA ALA A 114 -1.60 20.55 0.29
C ALA A 114 -0.10 20.78 -0.01
N SER A 115 0.79 20.00 0.62
CA SER A 115 2.24 20.09 0.36
C SER A 115 2.65 19.28 -0.88
N PRO A 116 3.24 19.92 -1.92
CA PRO A 116 3.73 19.20 -3.10
C PRO A 116 4.85 18.22 -2.76
N VAL A 117 5.60 18.47 -1.69
CA VAL A 117 6.63 17.54 -1.19
C VAL A 117 6.00 16.25 -0.69
N THR A 118 4.88 16.33 0.05
CA THR A 118 4.13 15.15 0.50
C THR A 118 3.58 14.37 -0.69
N VAL A 119 3.03 15.07 -1.69
CA VAL A 119 2.53 14.45 -2.93
C VAL A 119 3.64 13.68 -3.64
N CYS A 120 4.81 14.31 -3.87
CA CYS A 120 5.96 13.66 -4.47
C CYS A 120 6.42 12.43 -3.68
N PHE A 121 6.50 12.52 -2.35
CA PHE A 121 6.85 11.38 -1.49
C PHE A 121 5.89 10.21 -1.69
N TYR A 122 4.57 10.44 -1.65
CA TYR A 122 3.57 9.38 -1.83
C TYR A 122 3.64 8.76 -3.23
N ILE A 123 3.81 9.57 -4.29
CA ILE A 123 3.94 9.07 -5.65
C ILE A 123 5.17 8.17 -5.79
N ILE A 124 6.33 8.62 -5.32
CA ILE A 124 7.57 7.83 -5.37
C ILE A 124 7.40 6.52 -4.59
N ALA A 125 6.83 6.60 -3.38
CA ALA A 125 6.60 5.41 -2.55
C ALA A 125 5.65 4.40 -3.22
N LEU A 126 4.60 4.87 -3.90
CA LEU A 126 3.68 4.02 -4.67
C LEU A 126 4.39 3.33 -5.84
N PHE A 127 5.26 4.02 -6.58
CA PHE A 127 6.04 3.39 -7.64
C PHE A 127 7.06 2.38 -7.09
N VAL A 128 7.66 2.65 -5.94
CA VAL A 128 8.54 1.67 -5.27
C VAL A 128 7.73 0.46 -4.81
N LEU A 129 6.54 0.66 -4.24
CA LEU A 129 5.61 -0.40 -3.88
C LEU A 129 5.21 -1.23 -5.11
N GLN A 130 4.96 -0.60 -6.26
CA GLN A 130 4.69 -1.29 -7.52
C GLN A 130 5.82 -2.26 -7.86
N GLN A 131 7.07 -1.80 -7.85
CA GLN A 131 8.20 -2.66 -8.18
C GLN A 131 8.41 -3.76 -7.13
N HIS A 132 8.21 -3.44 -5.85
CA HIS A 132 8.27 -4.42 -4.76
C HIS A 132 7.25 -5.54 -4.98
N LEU A 133 6.00 -5.19 -5.29
CA LEU A 133 4.91 -6.14 -5.60
C LEU A 133 5.26 -7.00 -6.81
N ARG A 134 5.70 -6.39 -7.92
CA ARG A 134 6.05 -7.12 -9.14
C ARG A 134 7.19 -8.11 -8.92
N TRP A 135 8.31 -7.67 -8.32
CA TRP A 135 9.45 -8.55 -8.07
C TRP A 135 9.12 -9.64 -7.04
N GLY A 136 8.36 -9.30 -6.00
CA GLY A 136 7.91 -10.26 -4.98
C GLY A 136 6.94 -11.29 -5.56
N TRP A 137 6.03 -10.85 -6.42
CA TRP A 137 5.05 -11.70 -7.09
C TRP A 137 5.73 -12.68 -8.05
N THR A 138 6.60 -12.19 -8.95
CA THR A 138 7.39 -13.06 -9.83
C THR A 138 8.18 -14.08 -9.01
N LYS A 139 8.85 -13.66 -7.93
CA LYS A 139 9.60 -14.57 -7.04
C LYS A 139 8.70 -15.63 -6.40
N THR A 140 7.48 -15.26 -6.01
CA THR A 140 6.51 -16.16 -5.35
C THR A 140 5.93 -17.17 -6.32
N VAL A 141 5.43 -16.71 -7.48
CA VAL A 141 4.84 -17.56 -8.52
C VAL A 141 5.86 -18.57 -9.05
N ARG A 142 7.10 -18.12 -9.29
CA ARG A 142 8.16 -18.95 -9.89
C ARG A 142 8.94 -19.79 -8.87
N LYS A 143 8.61 -19.75 -7.58
CA LYS A 143 9.33 -20.51 -6.55
C LYS A 143 9.11 -22.02 -6.78
N PRO A 144 10.17 -22.84 -7.00
CA PRO A 144 10.01 -24.26 -7.32
C PRO A 144 9.29 -25.09 -6.26
N GLN A 145 9.36 -24.67 -5.00
CA GLN A 145 8.69 -25.31 -3.86
C GLN A 145 7.25 -24.81 -3.64
N GLY A 146 6.80 -23.83 -4.41
CA GLY A 146 5.48 -23.19 -4.30
C GLY A 146 4.58 -23.53 -5.50
N LEU A 147 3.91 -22.53 -6.06
CA LEU A 147 2.98 -22.70 -7.19
C LEU A 147 3.63 -23.40 -8.40
N ALA A 148 4.91 -23.14 -8.66
CA ALA A 148 5.64 -23.74 -9.77
C ALA A 148 5.79 -25.26 -9.68
N LYS A 149 5.57 -25.87 -8.50
CA LYS A 149 5.53 -27.32 -8.32
C LYS A 149 4.27 -27.95 -8.93
N TYR A 150 3.16 -27.21 -8.96
CA TYR A 150 1.83 -27.76 -9.23
C TYR A 150 1.18 -27.22 -10.50
N LEU A 151 1.70 -26.13 -11.07
CA LEU A 151 1.12 -25.45 -12.22
C LEU A 151 1.96 -25.62 -13.49
N SER A 152 1.29 -25.61 -14.66
CA SER A 152 1.96 -25.59 -15.96
C SER A 152 2.72 -24.28 -16.18
N LYS A 153 3.69 -24.28 -17.11
CA LYS A 153 4.47 -23.06 -17.47
C LYS A 153 3.56 -21.91 -17.93
N ASP A 154 2.51 -22.23 -18.67
CA ASP A 154 1.55 -21.23 -19.18
C ASP A 154 0.69 -20.66 -18.05
N ALA A 155 0.23 -21.50 -17.12
CA ALA A 155 -0.50 -21.04 -15.94
C ALA A 155 0.36 -20.13 -15.05
N LEU A 156 1.65 -20.44 -14.89
CA LEU A 156 2.60 -19.58 -14.16
C LEU A 156 2.82 -18.25 -14.88
N GLN A 157 2.94 -18.27 -16.21
CA GLN A 157 3.06 -17.05 -17.00
C GLN A 157 1.82 -16.17 -16.89
N ALA A 158 0.63 -16.77 -16.98
CA ALA A 158 -0.63 -16.06 -16.82
C ALA A 158 -0.74 -15.43 -15.42
N ALA A 159 -0.45 -16.20 -14.37
CA ALA A 159 -0.48 -15.70 -12.99
C ALA A 159 0.48 -14.51 -12.79
N GLU A 160 1.70 -14.59 -13.33
CA GLU A 160 2.67 -13.50 -13.28
C GLU A 160 2.17 -12.25 -14.03
N THR A 161 1.65 -12.41 -15.24
CA THR A 161 1.10 -11.31 -16.05
C THR A 161 -0.07 -10.63 -15.33
N ILE A 162 -1.03 -11.40 -14.81
CA ILE A 162 -2.19 -10.88 -14.08
C ILE A 162 -1.74 -10.06 -12.87
N GLY A 163 -0.85 -10.62 -12.04
CA GLY A 163 -0.37 -9.90 -10.86
C GLY A 163 0.41 -8.62 -11.21
N ASN A 164 1.19 -8.63 -12.30
CA ASN A 164 1.88 -7.44 -12.78
C ASN A 164 0.92 -6.36 -13.28
N VAL A 165 -0.11 -6.74 -14.05
CA VAL A 165 -1.16 -5.81 -14.51
C VAL A 165 -1.91 -5.22 -13.33
N MET A 166 -2.28 -6.04 -12.34
CA MET A 166 -2.93 -5.56 -11.12
C MET A 166 -2.05 -4.60 -10.32
N ALA A 167 -0.75 -4.90 -10.17
CA ALA A 167 0.18 -4.01 -9.47
C ALA A 167 0.27 -2.64 -10.14
N ILE A 168 0.33 -2.59 -11.47
CA ILE A 168 0.33 -1.34 -12.24
C ILE A 168 -1.01 -0.61 -12.09
N GLY A 169 -2.13 -1.31 -12.29
CA GLY A 169 -3.47 -0.71 -12.18
C GLY A 169 -3.72 -0.09 -10.81
N VAL A 170 -3.42 -0.82 -9.74
CA VAL A 170 -3.55 -0.30 -8.36
C VAL A 170 -2.63 0.92 -8.16
N THR A 171 -1.39 0.88 -8.65
CA THR A 171 -0.46 2.01 -8.50
C THR A 171 -0.99 3.26 -9.19
N LEU A 172 -1.46 3.15 -10.43
CA LEU A 172 -2.02 4.29 -11.19
C LEU A 172 -3.27 4.85 -10.50
N CYS A 173 -4.20 3.98 -10.08
CA CYS A 173 -5.37 4.39 -9.34
C CYS A 173 -4.99 5.16 -8.08
N TYR A 174 -4.04 4.66 -7.28
CA TYR A 174 -3.65 5.27 -6.02
C TYR A 174 -2.74 6.51 -6.18
N ALA A 175 -1.97 6.60 -7.26
CA ALA A 175 -1.16 7.78 -7.56
C ALA A 175 -2.02 8.97 -8.01
N ALA A 176 -3.17 8.71 -8.65
CA ALA A 176 -4.11 9.76 -9.03
C ALA A 176 -4.71 10.50 -7.81
N LEU A 177 -4.80 9.85 -6.64
CA LEU A 177 -5.41 10.45 -5.44
C LEU A 177 -4.64 11.67 -4.91
N PRO A 178 -3.35 11.57 -4.52
CA PRO A 178 -2.62 12.73 -4.01
C PRO A 178 -2.50 13.84 -5.05
N ILE A 179 -2.40 13.49 -6.35
CA ILE A 179 -2.39 14.46 -7.45
C ILE A 179 -3.72 15.22 -7.52
N TYR A 180 -4.84 14.49 -7.57
CA TYR A 180 -6.15 15.11 -7.62
C TYR A 180 -6.43 15.96 -6.39
N THR A 181 -6.11 15.42 -5.20
CA THR A 181 -6.27 16.18 -3.97
C THR A 181 -5.46 17.47 -4.02
N HIS A 182 -4.20 17.43 -4.45
CA HIS A 182 -3.36 18.63 -4.52
C HIS A 182 -3.85 19.67 -5.54
N LEU A 183 -4.28 19.22 -6.72
CA LEU A 183 -4.64 20.13 -7.83
C LEU A 183 -6.05 20.70 -7.74
N PHE A 184 -7.00 19.93 -7.22
CA PHE A 184 -8.43 20.27 -7.31
C PHE A 184 -9.13 20.34 -5.95
N ALA A 185 -8.47 19.86 -4.90
CA ALA A 185 -9.04 19.84 -3.57
C ALA A 185 -8.03 20.31 -2.51
N ALA A 186 -6.95 21.01 -2.84
CA ALA A 186 -6.15 21.67 -1.81
C ALA A 186 -6.94 22.90 -1.31
N PRO A 187 -6.81 23.29 -0.03
CA PRO A 187 -7.46 24.49 0.49
C PRO A 187 -7.00 25.77 -0.21
#